data_AF-A0A7W7WND9-F1
#
_entry.id   AF-A0A7W7WND9-F1
#
_cell.length_a   1.000
_cell.length_b   1.000
_cell.length_c   1.000
_cell.angle_alpha   90.00
_cell.angle_beta   90.00
_cell.angle_gamma   90.00
#
_symmetry.space_group_name_H-M   'P 1'
#
loop_
_entity.id
_entity.type
_entity.pdbx_description
1 polymer ?
#
loop_
_entity_poly.entity_id
_entity_poly.type
_entity_poly.pdbx_seq_one_letter_code
_entity_poly.pdbx_strand_id
1 'polypeptide(L)' 'MTGLRLLAIGGFVVAIVLFAVVEWAARREGSRIPTFGDVCAYVMQYEVGPVPVGRIGVFGFWWWVGWHFFAR' A
#
# COMPACT_ATOMS: atom_id res chain seq x y z
N MET A 1 16.49 19.49 17.93
CA MET A 1 16.17 18.13 17.43
C MET A 1 15.68 18.18 15.97
N THR A 2 16.56 18.48 15.01
CA THR A 2 16.12 18.92 13.67
C THR A 2 16.67 18.08 12.52
N GLY A 3 17.94 17.66 12.55
CA GLY A 3 18.55 16.89 11.45
C GLY A 3 17.91 15.53 11.18
N LEU A 4 17.82 14.67 12.21
CA LEU A 4 17.24 13.33 12.07
C LEU A 4 15.76 13.36 11.66
N ARG A 5 15.01 14.34 12.18
CA ARG A 5 13.60 14.53 11.85
C ARG A 5 13.41 14.91 10.38
N LEU A 6 14.24 15.81 9.86
CA LEU A 6 14.19 16.20 8.45
C LEU A 6 14.57 15.05 7.52
N LEU A 7 15.57 14.25 7.90
CA LEU A 7 15.93 13.03 7.17
C LEU A 7 14.77 12.03 7.11
N ALA A 8 14.12 11.77 8.24
CA ALA A 8 12.98 10.86 8.29
C ALA A 8 11.82 11.36 7.42
N ILE A 9 11.46 12.65 7.54
CA ILE A 9 10.41 13.27 6.72
C ILE A 9 10.78 13.17 5.23
N GLY A 10 12.00 13.55 4.86
CA GLY A 10 12.47 13.48 3.48
C GLY A 10 12.41 12.07 2.92
N GLY A 11 12.83 11.06 3.70
CA GLY A 11 12.75 9.66 3.31
C GLY A 11 11.32 9.20 3.04
N PHE A 12 10.36 9.54 3.91
CA PHE A 12 8.95 9.20 3.68
C PHE A 12 8.36 9.93 2.47
N VAL A 13 8.68 11.22 2.28
CA VAL A 13 8.22 11.98 1.12
C VAL A 13 8.75 11.35 -0.17
N VAL A 14 10.03 11.00 -0.22
CA VAL A 14 10.64 10.34 -1.38
C VAL A 14 9.95 8.99 -1.65
N ALA A 15 9.70 8.18 -0.62
CA ALA A 15 9.00 6.92 -0.77
C ALA A 15 7.58 7.09 -1.37
N ILE A 16 6.83 8.10 -0.89
CA ILE A 16 5.48 8.41 -1.43
C ILE A 16 5.56 8.84 -2.90
N VAL A 17 6.51 9.70 -3.25
CA VAL A 17 6.70 10.16 -4.63
C VAL A 17 7.05 8.98 -5.54
N LEU A 18 7.97 8.11 -5.12
CA LEU A 18 8.34 6.92 -5.88
C LEU A 18 7.14 5.98 -6.08
N PHE A 19 6.36 5.75 -5.02
CA PHE A 19 5.14 4.94 -5.12
C PHE A 19 4.14 5.53 -6.12
N ALA A 20 3.89 6.85 -6.06
CA ALA A 20 3.00 7.53 -6.98
C ALA A 20 3.49 7.45 -8.45
N VAL A 21 4.80 7.54 -8.68
CA VAL A 21 5.40 7.39 -10.01
C VAL A 21 5.22 5.97 -10.54
N VAL A 22 5.42 4.95 -9.72
CA VAL A 22 5.19 3.54 -10.10
C VAL A 22 3.72 3.32 -10.42
N GLU A 23 2.81 3.79 -9.58
CA GLU A 23 1.37 3.65 -9.79
C GLU A 23 0.90 4.39 -11.06
N TRP A 24 1.45 5.57 -11.33
CA TRP A 24 1.18 6.30 -12.57
C TRP A 24 1.73 5.57 -13.80
N ALA A 25 2.93 5.01 -13.72
CA ALA A 25 3.51 4.19 -14.79
C ALA A 25 2.70 2.91 -15.02
N ALA A 26 2.20 2.28 -13.96
CA ALA A 26 1.38 1.08 -14.01
C ALA A 26 0.06 1.30 -14.75
N ARG A 27 -0.55 2.48 -14.63
CA ARG A 27 -1.84 2.85 -15.25
C ARG A 27 -1.76 3.14 -16.75
N ARG A 28 -0.56 3.18 -17.33
CA ARG A 28 -0.39 3.44 -18.77
C ARG A 28 -0.84 2.24 -19.59
N GLU A 29 -1.47 2.50 -20.74
CA GLU A 29 -1.83 1.45 -21.70
C GLU A 29 -0.59 0.67 -22.14
N GLY A 30 -0.68 -0.66 -22.12
CA GLY A 30 0.44 -1.56 -22.45
C GLY A 30 1.51 -1.70 -21.35
N SER A 31 1.30 -1.12 -20.16
CA SER A 31 2.19 -1.33 -19.01
C SER A 31 2.19 -2.80 -18.58
N ARG A 32 3.38 -3.32 -18.25
CA ARG A 32 3.57 -4.65 -17.63
C ARG A 32 3.63 -4.58 -16.09
N ILE A 33 3.65 -3.37 -15.54
CA ILE A 33 3.72 -3.15 -14.10
C ILE A 33 2.28 -3.24 -13.56
N PRO A 34 1.98 -4.17 -12.63
CA PRO A 34 0.66 -4.24 -12.01
C PRO A 34 0.41 -2.99 -11.17
N THR A 35 -0.83 -2.52 -11.15
CA THR A 35 -1.23 -1.44 -10.24
C THR A 35 -1.25 -1.94 -8.81
N PHE A 36 -1.21 -1.03 -7.85
CA PHE A 36 -1.41 -1.39 -6.45
C PHE A 36 -2.75 -2.11 -6.23
N GLY A 37 -3.79 -1.71 -6.97
CA GLY A 37 -5.10 -2.37 -6.95
C GLY A 37 -5.03 -3.83 -7.42
N ASP A 38 -4.26 -4.12 -8.49
CA ASP A 38 -4.07 -5.48 -8.99
C ASP A 38 -3.33 -6.35 -7.97
N VAL A 39 -2.31 -5.79 -7.31
CA VAL A 39 -1.59 -6.48 -6.24
C VAL A 39 -2.52 -6.78 -5.07
N CYS A 40 -3.34 -5.81 -4.65
CA CYS A 40 -4.34 -6.03 -3.60
C CYS A 40 -5.36 -7.10 -4.02
N ALA A 41 -5.87 -7.05 -5.25
CA ALA A 41 -6.81 -8.03 -5.77
C ALA A 41 -6.20 -9.44 -5.79
N TYR A 42 -4.94 -9.55 -6.21
CA TYR A 42 -4.19 -10.81 -6.19
C TYR A 42 -4.04 -11.35 -4.75
N VAL A 43 -3.66 -10.50 -3.79
CA VAL A 43 -3.57 -10.92 -2.38
C VAL A 43 -4.94 -11.34 -1.85
N MET A 44 -6.01 -10.63 -2.19
CA MET A 44 -7.38 -10.94 -1.76
C MET A 44 -7.90 -12.29 -2.30
N GLN A 45 -7.28 -12.85 -3.34
CA GLN A 45 -7.58 -14.18 -3.85
C GLN A 45 -6.94 -15.30 -3.01
N TYR A 46 -6.08 -14.98 -2.05
CA TYR A 46 -5.41 -15.98 -1.21
C TYR A 46 -6.39 -16.61 -0.20
N GLU A 47 -6.61 -17.92 -0.35
CA GLU A 47 -7.49 -18.72 0.50
C GLU A 47 -6.72 -19.91 1.07
N VAL A 48 -6.94 -20.21 2.35
CA VAL A 48 -6.36 -21.39 3.04
C VAL A 48 -7.52 -22.31 3.42
N GLY A 49 -7.75 -23.35 2.62
CA GLY A 49 -8.96 -24.16 2.71
C GLY A 49 -10.20 -23.29 2.45
N PRO A 50 -11.20 -23.28 3.35
CA PRO A 50 -12.39 -22.43 3.21
C PRO A 50 -12.18 -20.99 3.71
N VAL A 51 -10.99 -20.63 4.23
CA VAL A 51 -10.76 -19.35 4.90
C VAL A 51 -10.14 -18.32 3.93
N PRO A 52 -10.81 -17.18 3.66
CA PRO A 52 -10.30 -16.15 2.77
C PRO A 52 -9.28 -15.23 3.47
N VAL A 53 -8.12 -15.80 3.80
CA VAL A 53 -7.04 -15.16 4.57
C VAL A 53 -6.60 -13.85 3.93
N GLY A 54 -6.48 -13.81 2.61
CA GLY A 54 -6.08 -12.61 1.88
C GLY A 54 -7.04 -11.43 2.12
N ARG A 55 -8.34 -11.68 1.99
CA ARG A 55 -9.39 -10.66 2.21
C ARG A 55 -9.41 -10.17 3.66
N ILE A 56 -9.35 -11.11 4.60
CA ILE A 56 -9.28 -10.78 6.04
C ILE A 56 -8.04 -9.95 6.33
N GLY A 57 -6.90 -10.31 5.75
CA GLY A 57 -5.63 -9.59 5.90
C GLY A 57 -5.71 -8.15 5.38
N VAL A 58 -6.18 -7.94 4.14
CA VAL A 58 -6.25 -6.60 3.56
C VAL A 58 -7.28 -5.72 4.27
N PHE A 59 -8.48 -6.23 4.55
CA PHE A 59 -9.49 -5.45 5.29
C PHE A 59 -9.09 -5.21 6.74
N GLY A 60 -8.52 -6.21 7.42
CA GLY A 60 -8.03 -6.07 8.79
C GLY A 60 -6.88 -5.07 8.89
N PHE A 61 -5.95 -5.08 7.92
CA PHE A 61 -4.89 -4.07 7.83
C PHE A 61 -5.48 -2.67 7.64
N TRP A 62 -6.43 -2.49 6.72
CA TRP A 62 -7.06 -1.18 6.50
C TRP A 62 -7.82 -0.67 7.73
N TRP A 63 -8.56 -1.55 8.38
CA TRP A 63 -9.22 -1.26 9.65
C TRP A 63 -8.23 -0.81 10.73
N TRP A 64 -7.12 -1.53 10.88
CA TRP A 64 -6.06 -1.20 11.84
C TRP A 64 -5.44 0.18 11.55
N VAL A 65 -5.10 0.48 10.30
CA VAL A 65 -4.57 1.80 9.89
C VAL A 65 -5.57 2.91 10.21
N GLY A 66 -6.86 2.69 9.89
CA GLY A 66 -7.92 3.64 10.17
C GLY A 66 -8.02 4.00 11.65
N TRP A 67 -8.05 2.98 12.51
CA TRP A 67 -8.14 3.19 13.95
C TRP A 67 -6.90 3.88 14.53
N HIS A 68 -5.70 3.50 14.08
CA HIS A 68 -4.46 3.99 14.68
C HIS A 68 -4.02 5.38 14.19
N PHE A 69 -4.34 5.76 12.95
CA PHE A 69 -3.80 6.99 12.34
C PHE A 69 -4.85 8.04 11.97
N PHE A 70 -6.06 7.62 11.58
CA PHE A 70 -7.09 8.53 11.05
C PHE A 70 -8.18 8.89 12.04
N ALA A 71 -8.49 8.03 13.01
CA ALA A 71 -9.55 8.24 14.01
C ALA A 71 -9.14 9.14 15.21
N ARG A 72 -8.08 9.94 15.06
CA ARG A 72 -7.52 10.85 16.08
C ARG A 72 -7.70 12.31 15.69
#